data_AF-A0A372RJ60-F1
#
_entry.id   AF-A0A372RJ60-F1
#
_cell.length_a   1.000
_cell.length_b   1.000
_cell.length_c   1.000
_cell.angle_alpha   90.00
_cell.angle_beta   90.00
_cell.angle_gamma   90.00
#
_symmetry.space_group_name_H-M   'P 1'
#
loop_
_entity.id
_entity.type
_entity.pdbx_description
1 polymer ?
#
loop_
_entity_poly.entity_id
_entity_poly.type
_entity_poly.pdbx_seq_one_letter_code
_entity_poly.pdbx_strand_id
1 'polypeptide(L)'
;MSLITRSLLHNLQLRQPNIIYNLRYKTHIFRYKLFQEFNTTKLQNQLILKRSLFTSNSLFSDESIVDNSIVESTNVIKENNKSKKQRIEIELNEQDLIESFVKGSGNGGQKINTTSNCVDLKHIPTGIRVQCQKTRSLQQNRNIARKILIEKLDNYFNGELSKYNLKKEKVRKKQSKKKKRTKEKYGDKNKSVKENEDFEEDINNINNTISTG
;
A
#
# COMPACT_ATOMS: atom_id res chain seq x y z
N MET A 1 -15.48 -8.57 46.11
CA MET A 1 -16.27 -8.63 44.87
C MET A 1 -16.82 -10.04 44.72
N SER A 2 -18.10 -10.17 45.11
CA SER A 2 -18.77 -11.38 45.60
C SER A 2 -18.89 -12.54 44.59
N LEU A 3 -18.81 -13.77 45.09
CA LEU A 3 -19.07 -15.04 44.39
C LEU A 3 -20.41 -15.06 43.62
N ILE A 4 -21.36 -14.20 44.01
CA ILE A 4 -22.66 -14.02 43.36
C ILE A 4 -22.52 -13.55 41.90
N THR A 5 -21.48 -12.76 41.58
CA THR A 5 -21.31 -12.21 40.21
C THR A 5 -20.84 -13.26 39.20
N ARG A 6 -20.19 -14.34 39.66
CA ARG A 6 -19.68 -15.41 38.79
C ARG A 6 -20.79 -16.38 38.36
N SER A 7 -21.77 -16.61 39.23
CA SER A 7 -22.96 -17.45 38.97
C SER A 7 -23.91 -16.80 37.95
N LEU A 8 -24.15 -15.48 38.07
CA LEU A 8 -24.98 -14.75 37.12
C LEU A 8 -24.37 -14.70 35.72
N LEU A 9 -23.02 -14.60 35.63
CA LEU A 9 -22.32 -14.61 34.34
C LEU A 9 -22.42 -15.97 33.62
N HIS A 10 -22.42 -17.08 34.38
CA HIS A 10 -22.58 -18.43 33.80
C HIS A 10 -24.02 -18.70 33.33
N ASN A 11 -25.04 -18.18 34.03
CA ASN A 11 -26.45 -18.34 33.66
C ASN A 11 -26.89 -17.49 32.45
N LEU A 12 -26.24 -16.35 32.20
CA LEU A 12 -26.45 -15.54 31.00
C LEU A 12 -25.81 -16.14 29.73
N GLN A 13 -24.83 -17.02 29.89
CA GLN A 13 -24.08 -17.67 28.79
C GLN A 13 -24.97 -18.59 27.92
N LEU A 14 -26.09 -19.09 28.46
CA LEU A 14 -26.95 -20.07 27.77
C LEU A 14 -28.21 -19.48 27.12
N ARG A 15 -28.50 -18.17 27.27
CA ARG A 15 -29.81 -17.63 26.85
C ARG A 15 -29.79 -16.66 25.68
N GLN A 16 -28.70 -15.97 25.33
CA GLN A 16 -28.67 -15.04 24.17
C GLN A 16 -27.23 -14.82 23.62
N PRO A 17 -26.75 -15.56 22.60
CA PRO A 17 -25.38 -15.43 22.10
C PRO A 17 -25.10 -14.05 21.45
N ASN A 18 -26.10 -13.41 20.84
CA ASN A 18 -25.93 -12.14 20.12
C ASN A 18 -25.61 -10.93 21.02
N ILE A 19 -26.02 -10.95 22.29
CA ILE A 19 -25.82 -9.82 23.23
C ILE A 19 -24.37 -9.81 23.75
N ILE A 20 -23.77 -10.99 23.94
CA ILE A 20 -22.38 -11.15 24.42
C ILE A 20 -21.38 -10.66 23.36
N TYR A 21 -21.61 -10.97 22.09
CA TYR A 21 -20.76 -10.45 21.00
C TYR A 21 -20.78 -8.92 20.94
N ASN A 22 -21.95 -8.30 21.15
CA ASN A 22 -22.09 -6.85 21.10
C ASN A 22 -21.40 -6.15 22.30
N LEU A 23 -21.54 -6.68 23.51
CA LEU A 23 -20.83 -6.20 24.72
C LEU A 23 -19.31 -6.38 24.62
N ARG A 24 -18.84 -7.49 24.04
CA ARG A 24 -17.40 -7.75 23.82
C ARG A 24 -16.80 -6.82 22.76
N TYR A 25 -17.57 -6.51 21.71
CA TYR A 25 -17.15 -5.55 20.68
C TYR A 25 -17.09 -4.12 21.23
N LYS A 26 -18.09 -3.72 22.03
CA LYS A 26 -18.16 -2.39 22.65
C LYS A 26 -17.04 -2.16 23.68
N THR A 27 -16.71 -3.18 24.48
CA THR A 27 -15.58 -3.12 25.45
C THR A 27 -14.21 -3.08 24.75
N HIS A 28 -14.03 -3.79 23.64
CA HIS A 28 -12.79 -3.74 22.86
C HIS A 28 -12.56 -2.38 22.19
N ILE A 29 -13.62 -1.79 21.61
CA ILE A 29 -13.55 -0.44 21.02
C ILE A 29 -13.18 0.60 22.08
N PHE A 30 -13.83 0.55 23.25
CA PHE A 30 -13.56 1.51 24.32
C PHE A 30 -12.12 1.39 24.85
N ARG A 31 -11.62 0.16 25.05
CA ARG A 31 -10.23 -0.09 25.46
C ARG A 31 -9.21 0.36 24.42
N TYR A 32 -9.50 0.18 23.12
CA TYR A 32 -8.64 0.66 22.04
C TYR A 32 -8.62 2.20 21.99
N LYS A 33 -9.76 2.86 22.16
CA LYS A 33 -9.86 4.32 22.16
C LYS A 33 -9.11 4.95 23.34
N LEU A 34 -9.27 4.38 24.55
CA LEU A 34 -8.49 4.78 25.73
C LEU A 34 -6.98 4.54 25.56
N PHE A 35 -6.58 3.45 24.90
CA PHE A 35 -5.17 3.18 24.63
C PHE A 35 -4.56 4.19 23.65
N GLN A 36 -5.31 4.65 22.65
CA GLN A 36 -4.83 5.68 21.73
C GLN A 36 -4.70 7.04 22.41
N GLU A 37 -5.67 7.42 23.24
CA GLU A 37 -5.61 8.66 24.03
C GLU A 37 -4.46 8.66 25.03
N PHE A 38 -4.16 7.52 25.67
CA PHE A 38 -3.03 7.40 26.60
C PHE A 38 -1.67 7.61 25.92
N ASN A 39 -1.52 7.13 24.67
CA ASN A 39 -0.28 7.27 23.92
C ASN A 39 -0.08 8.70 23.39
N THR A 40 -1.14 9.41 23.01
CA THR A 40 -1.05 10.82 22.59
C THR A 40 -0.66 11.72 23.76
N THR A 41 -1.25 11.52 24.95
CA THR A 41 -0.92 12.31 26.14
C THR A 41 0.49 12.07 26.65
N LYS A 42 0.99 10.82 26.57
CA LYS A 42 2.36 10.48 26.99
C LYS A 42 3.41 11.13 26.07
N LEU A 43 3.14 11.18 24.77
CA LEU A 43 4.00 11.84 23.79
C LEU A 43 3.94 13.38 23.90
N GLN A 44 2.77 13.95 24.14
CA GLN A 44 2.60 15.39 24.36
C GLN A 44 3.32 15.87 25.62
N ASN A 45 3.22 15.13 26.73
CA ASN A 45 3.93 15.46 27.97
C ASN A 45 5.46 15.33 27.83
N GLN A 46 5.95 14.36 27.03
CA GLN A 46 7.38 14.26 26.70
C GLN A 46 7.88 15.45 25.88
N LEU A 47 7.08 15.95 24.93
CA LEU A 47 7.43 17.12 24.10
C LEU A 47 7.45 18.41 24.90
N ILE A 48 6.53 18.58 25.85
CA ILE A 48 6.48 19.75 26.74
C ILE A 48 7.69 19.77 27.68
N LEU A 49 8.05 18.63 28.28
CA LEU A 49 9.24 18.53 29.14
C LEU A 49 10.53 18.78 28.36
N LYS A 50 10.64 18.25 27.13
CA LYS A 50 11.78 18.55 26.23
C LYS A 50 11.88 20.02 25.85
N ARG A 51 10.77 20.75 25.72
CA ARG A 51 10.76 22.21 25.49
C ARG A 51 11.20 22.99 26.72
N SER A 52 10.76 22.59 27.92
CA SER A 52 11.11 23.29 29.17
C SER A 52 12.60 23.20 29.53
N LEU A 53 13.25 22.07 29.22
CA LEU A 53 14.68 21.87 29.44
C LEU A 53 15.57 22.60 28.41
N PHE A 54 14.97 23.13 27.35
CA PHE A 54 15.67 23.89 26.31
C PHE A 54 15.69 25.40 26.61
N THR A 55 14.80 25.91 27.48
CA THR A 55 14.72 27.34 27.81
C THR A 55 15.53 27.77 29.03
N SER A 56 16.13 26.84 29.79
CA SER A 56 16.90 27.20 31.00
C SER A 56 18.41 27.36 30.78
N ASN A 57 18.93 27.09 29.58
CA ASN A 57 20.35 27.22 29.27
C ASN A 57 20.61 28.24 28.16
N SER A 58 20.33 29.51 28.45
CA SER A 58 21.21 30.67 28.18
C SER A 58 20.38 31.95 28.09
N LEU A 59 20.11 32.58 29.23
CA LEU A 59 20.23 34.03 29.31
C LEU A 59 21.73 34.34 29.28
N PHE A 60 22.25 34.77 28.12
CA PHE A 60 23.42 35.64 28.06
C PHE A 60 23.31 36.47 26.76
N SER A 61 22.96 37.74 26.97
CA SER A 61 23.22 38.97 26.21
C SER A 61 23.82 38.89 24.80
N ASP A 62 23.05 39.43 23.85
CA ASP A 62 23.41 40.45 22.85
C ASP A 62 22.89 40.14 21.44
N GLU A 63 22.01 41.03 20.96
CA GLU A 63 21.66 41.18 19.55
C GLU A 63 22.90 41.68 18.79
N SER A 64 23.67 40.77 18.19
CA SER A 64 24.34 40.97 16.89
C SER A 64 25.23 39.76 16.58
N ILE A 65 25.25 39.37 15.30
CA ILE A 65 26.03 38.26 14.72
C ILE A 65 25.38 36.89 14.90
N VAL A 66 24.36 36.62 14.09
CA VAL A 66 23.92 35.26 13.77
C VAL A 66 24.85 34.74 12.67
N ASP A 67 25.85 33.94 13.03
CA ASP A 67 26.74 33.30 12.06
C ASP A 67 25.94 32.32 11.18
N ASN A 68 25.81 32.67 9.90
CA ASN A 68 25.12 31.87 8.87
C ASN A 68 25.68 30.43 8.72
N SER A 69 26.86 30.15 9.27
CA SER A 69 27.50 28.82 9.27
C SER A 69 26.74 27.79 10.12
N ILE A 70 26.06 28.23 11.19
CA ILE A 70 25.31 27.33 12.09
C ILE A 70 24.00 26.89 11.43
N VAL A 71 23.35 27.77 10.68
CA VAL A 71 22.10 27.46 9.96
C VAL A 71 22.35 26.47 8.82
N GLU A 72 23.45 26.62 8.08
CA GLU A 72 23.87 25.66 7.06
C GLU A 72 24.18 24.27 7.65
N SER A 73 24.86 24.23 8.80
CA SER A 73 25.18 22.98 9.49
C SER A 73 23.92 22.20 9.90
N THR A 74 22.87 22.90 10.37
CA THR A 74 21.61 22.25 10.76
C THR A 74 20.77 21.76 9.58
N ASN A 75 20.85 22.42 8.41
CA ASN A 75 20.21 21.95 7.18
C ASN A 75 20.95 20.74 6.59
N VAL A 76 22.28 20.72 6.64
CA VAL A 76 23.10 19.55 6.26
C VAL A 76 22.76 18.34 7.13
N ILE A 77 22.58 18.51 8.44
CA ILE A 77 22.22 17.42 9.36
C ILE A 77 20.78 16.92 9.12
N LYS A 78 19.84 17.80 8.73
CA LYS A 78 18.46 17.40 8.41
C LYS A 78 18.33 16.66 7.08
N GLU A 79 19.10 17.02 6.06
CA GLU A 79 19.11 16.30 4.78
C GLU A 79 19.80 14.94 4.88
N ASN A 80 20.87 14.84 5.69
CA ASN A 80 21.62 13.59 5.88
C ASN A 80 20.86 12.52 6.69
N ASN A 81 19.86 12.91 7.47
CA ASN A 81 18.99 12.01 8.25
C ASN A 81 17.68 11.66 7.54
N LYS A 82 17.58 11.85 6.21
CA LYS A 82 16.52 11.21 5.41
C LYS A 82 16.85 9.72 5.28
N SER A 83 16.63 8.99 6.38
CA SER A 83 16.94 7.57 6.56
C SER A 83 16.57 6.78 5.30
N LYS A 84 17.59 6.33 4.57
CA LYS A 84 17.44 5.49 3.38
C LYS A 84 16.80 4.18 3.83
N LYS A 85 15.47 4.08 3.78
CA LYS A 85 14.72 2.91 4.28
C LYS A 85 15.24 1.67 3.55
N GLN A 86 15.94 0.81 4.28
CA GLN A 86 16.52 -0.40 3.72
C GLN A 86 15.41 -1.44 3.54
N ARG A 87 15.48 -2.18 2.43
CA ARG A 87 14.51 -3.25 2.13
C ARG A 87 14.70 -4.39 3.12
N ILE A 88 13.59 -4.89 3.68
CA ILE A 88 13.57 -6.04 4.56
C ILE A 88 13.44 -7.31 3.69
N GLU A 89 14.31 -8.29 3.90
CA GLU A 89 14.16 -9.62 3.33
C GLU A 89 13.13 -10.41 4.14
N ILE A 90 12.24 -11.13 3.45
CA ILE A 90 11.15 -11.88 4.08
C ILE A 90 11.40 -13.35 3.85
N GLU A 91 11.62 -14.05 4.95
CA GLU A 91 11.66 -15.50 5.02
C GLU A 91 10.31 -16.01 5.55
N LEU A 92 9.82 -17.12 4.97
CA LEU A 92 8.57 -17.75 5.41
C LEU A 92 8.90 -18.92 6.31
N ASN A 93 8.35 -18.91 7.52
CA ASN A 93 8.38 -20.08 8.40
C ASN A 93 7.12 -20.92 8.17
N GLU A 94 7.28 -22.24 8.03
CA GLU A 94 6.16 -23.17 7.82
C GLU A 94 5.19 -23.21 9.01
N GLN A 95 5.67 -22.91 10.22
CA GLN A 95 4.86 -22.93 11.45
C GLN A 95 3.82 -21.80 11.49
N ASP A 96 4.09 -20.70 10.80
CA ASP A 96 3.22 -19.52 10.75
C ASP A 96 2.17 -19.60 9.62
N LEU A 97 2.10 -20.74 8.93
CA LEU A 97 1.25 -20.95 7.77
C LEU A 97 0.12 -21.94 8.10
N ILE A 98 -1.10 -21.53 7.77
CA ILE A 98 -2.26 -22.43 7.74
C ILE A 98 -2.55 -22.72 6.27
N GLU A 99 -2.42 -23.99 5.91
CA GLU A 99 -2.75 -24.50 4.58
C GLU A 99 -4.08 -25.25 4.62
N SER A 100 -4.96 -24.94 3.66
CA SER A 100 -6.23 -25.64 3.49
C SER A 100 -6.48 -25.90 2.00
N PHE A 101 -7.15 -27.01 1.70
CA PHE A 101 -7.42 -27.44 0.33
C PHE A 101 -8.91 -27.36 0.05
N VAL A 102 -9.27 -26.53 -0.91
CA VAL A 102 -10.66 -26.29 -1.30
C VAL A 102 -10.89 -26.81 -2.71
N LYS A 103 -12.16 -27.10 -3.01
CA LYS A 103 -12.58 -27.39 -4.39
C LYS A 103 -12.44 -26.11 -5.21
N GLY A 104 -12.08 -26.26 -6.49
CA GLY A 104 -11.96 -25.14 -7.39
C GLY A 104 -13.31 -24.44 -7.59
N SER A 105 -13.27 -23.14 -7.86
CA SER A 105 -14.45 -22.32 -8.16
C SER A 105 -14.43 -21.89 -9.62
N GLY A 106 -15.60 -21.81 -10.25
CA GLY A 106 -15.79 -21.25 -11.60
C GLY A 106 -16.39 -22.24 -12.60
N ASN A 107 -16.61 -21.77 -13.83
CA ASN A 107 -17.25 -22.48 -14.95
C ASN A 107 -16.36 -23.59 -15.56
N GLY A 108 -15.56 -24.24 -14.72
CA GLY A 108 -14.70 -25.34 -15.12
C GLY A 108 -15.47 -26.60 -15.49
N GLY A 109 -14.79 -27.52 -16.18
CA GLY A 109 -15.32 -28.87 -16.41
C GLY A 109 -15.46 -29.67 -15.11
N GLN A 110 -16.06 -30.86 -15.22
CA GLN A 110 -16.33 -31.76 -14.09
C GLN A 110 -15.15 -31.91 -13.12
N LYS A 111 -13.93 -31.98 -13.64
CA LYS A 111 -12.71 -32.19 -12.83
C LYS A 111 -12.45 -31.10 -11.78
N ILE A 112 -12.81 -29.85 -12.08
CA ILE A 112 -12.56 -28.68 -11.21
C ILE A 112 -13.47 -28.71 -9.98
N ASN A 113 -14.72 -29.13 -10.16
CA ASN A 113 -15.71 -29.18 -9.08
C ASN A 113 -15.53 -30.40 -8.18
N THR A 114 -14.89 -31.47 -8.68
CA THR A 114 -14.68 -32.69 -7.91
C THR A 114 -13.36 -32.66 -7.13
N THR A 115 -12.28 -32.12 -7.72
CA THR A 115 -10.93 -32.23 -7.14
C THR A 115 -10.60 -31.05 -6.24
N SER A 116 -10.15 -31.31 -5.01
CA SER A 116 -9.67 -30.29 -4.06
C SER A 116 -8.21 -29.89 -4.33
N ASN A 117 -7.96 -29.28 -5.49
CA ASN A 117 -6.61 -28.84 -5.90
C ASN A 117 -6.34 -27.35 -5.68
N CYS A 118 -7.35 -26.57 -5.28
CA CYS A 118 -7.20 -25.15 -4.97
C CYS A 118 -6.60 -25.03 -3.56
N VAL A 119 -5.49 -24.30 -3.45
CA VAL A 119 -4.77 -24.10 -2.19
C VAL A 119 -5.17 -22.75 -1.63
N ASP A 120 -5.68 -22.75 -0.40
CA ASP A 120 -5.90 -21.56 0.40
C ASP A 120 -4.87 -21.51 1.53
N LEU A 121 -3.95 -20.56 1.42
CA LEU A 121 -2.81 -20.38 2.31
C LEU A 121 -2.97 -19.07 3.09
N LYS A 122 -2.92 -19.15 4.42
CA LYS A 122 -3.01 -18.00 5.32
C LYS A 122 -1.75 -17.89 6.16
N HIS A 123 -1.16 -16.70 6.19
CA HIS A 123 -0.13 -16.35 7.15
C HIS A 123 -0.79 -15.88 8.45
N ILE A 124 -0.53 -16.57 9.56
CA ILE A 124 -1.16 -16.33 10.86
C ILE A 124 -0.88 -14.91 11.39
N PRO A 125 0.38 -14.45 11.49
CA PRO A 125 0.68 -13.20 12.19
C PRO A 125 0.25 -11.96 11.41
N THR A 126 0.31 -11.97 10.08
CA THR A 126 -0.16 -10.82 9.26
C THR A 126 -1.63 -10.95 8.85
N GLY A 127 -2.23 -12.13 9.01
CA GLY A 127 -3.61 -12.40 8.58
C GLY A 127 -3.82 -12.43 7.06
N ILE A 128 -2.76 -12.29 6.25
CA ILE A 128 -2.86 -12.27 4.78
C ILE A 128 -3.20 -13.67 4.27
N ARG A 129 -4.23 -13.74 3.42
CA ARG A 129 -4.69 -14.96 2.76
C ARG A 129 -4.43 -14.92 1.26
N VAL A 130 -4.08 -16.07 0.70
CA VAL A 130 -3.84 -16.28 -0.74
C VAL A 130 -4.52 -17.57 -1.16
N GLN A 131 -5.44 -17.45 -2.11
CA GLN A 131 -6.01 -18.59 -2.82
C GLN A 131 -5.35 -18.75 -4.18
N CYS A 132 -4.99 -19.98 -4.54
CA CYS A 132 -4.30 -20.28 -5.78
C CYS A 132 -4.84 -21.55 -6.44
N GLN A 133 -5.36 -21.38 -7.66
CA GLN A 133 -5.77 -22.43 -8.59
C GLN A 133 -5.20 -22.10 -9.97
N LYS A 134 -3.92 -22.44 -10.20
CA LYS A 134 -3.23 -22.16 -11.48
C LYS A 134 -3.08 -23.38 -12.37
N THR A 135 -2.89 -24.54 -11.75
CA THR A 135 -2.65 -25.81 -12.44
C THR A 135 -3.56 -26.89 -11.90
N ARG A 136 -3.62 -28.02 -12.60
CA ARG A 136 -4.34 -29.22 -12.12
C ARG A 136 -3.62 -29.93 -10.96
N SER A 137 -2.32 -29.67 -10.77
CA SER A 137 -1.49 -30.34 -9.77
C SER A 137 -1.51 -29.58 -8.45
N LEU A 138 -1.83 -30.30 -7.36
CA LEU A 138 -1.85 -29.73 -6.02
C LEU A 138 -0.48 -29.18 -5.64
N GLN A 139 0.58 -29.97 -5.78
CA GLN A 139 1.94 -29.59 -5.35
C GLN A 139 2.45 -28.33 -6.09
N GLN A 140 2.14 -28.21 -7.39
CA GLN A 140 2.47 -27.01 -8.15
C GLN A 140 1.70 -25.79 -7.60
N ASN A 141 0.41 -25.94 -7.32
CA ASN A 141 -0.38 -24.87 -6.72
C ASN A 141 0.13 -24.47 -5.33
N ARG A 142 0.61 -25.41 -4.50
CA ARG A 142 1.23 -25.10 -3.19
C ARG A 142 2.46 -24.22 -3.34
N ASN A 143 3.35 -24.58 -4.26
CA ASN A 143 4.57 -23.82 -4.52
C ASN A 143 4.28 -22.42 -5.07
N ILE A 144 3.28 -22.31 -5.96
CA ILE A 144 2.85 -21.02 -6.50
C ILE A 144 2.20 -20.17 -5.40
N ALA A 145 1.35 -20.75 -4.56
CA ALA A 145 0.71 -20.04 -3.45
C ALA A 145 1.75 -19.43 -2.49
N ARG A 146 2.80 -20.19 -2.12
CA ARG A 146 3.91 -19.67 -1.30
C ARG A 146 4.61 -18.49 -1.95
N LYS A 147 4.96 -18.59 -3.25
CA LYS A 147 5.58 -17.47 -3.99
C LYS A 147 4.72 -16.22 -3.97
N ILE A 148 3.42 -16.35 -4.25
CA ILE A 148 2.47 -15.23 -4.23
C ILE A 148 2.35 -14.65 -2.81
N LEU A 149 2.35 -15.49 -1.78
CA LEU A 149 2.30 -15.04 -0.39
C LEU A 149 3.54 -14.21 -0.03
N ILE A 150 4.74 -14.65 -0.42
CA ILE A 150 5.99 -13.88 -0.24
C ILE A 150 5.88 -12.52 -0.92
N GLU A 151 5.40 -12.47 -2.17
CA GLU A 151 5.23 -11.19 -2.88
C GLU A 151 4.23 -10.26 -2.18
N LYS A 152 3.13 -10.79 -1.64
CA LYS A 152 2.17 -10.00 -0.86
C LYS A 152 2.78 -9.50 0.45
N LEU A 153 3.55 -10.33 1.16
CA LEU A 153 4.26 -9.91 2.36
C LEU A 153 5.32 -8.85 2.04
N ASP A 154 6.06 -8.99 0.93
CA ASP A 154 7.04 -8.00 0.46
C ASP A 154 6.37 -6.65 0.21
N ASN A 155 5.21 -6.65 -0.44
CA ASN A 155 4.41 -5.45 -0.61
C ASN A 155 3.91 -4.88 0.73
N TYR A 156 3.53 -5.72 1.68
CA TYR A 156 3.02 -5.28 2.98
C TYR A 156 4.10 -4.60 3.84
N PHE A 157 5.31 -5.16 3.93
CA PHE A 157 6.39 -4.60 4.74
C PHE A 157 7.20 -3.51 4.02
N ASN A 158 7.51 -3.72 2.72
CA ASN A 158 8.40 -2.83 1.98
C ASN A 158 7.66 -1.79 1.14
N GLY A 159 6.37 -1.97 0.82
CA GLY A 159 5.57 -1.01 0.07
C GLY A 159 6.17 -0.70 -1.31
N GLU A 160 6.52 0.56 -1.56
CA GLU A 160 7.13 1.01 -2.82
C GLU A 160 8.49 0.35 -3.11
N LEU A 161 9.22 -0.03 -2.06
CA LEU A 161 10.54 -0.67 -2.16
C LEU A 161 10.44 -2.19 -2.42
N SER A 162 9.23 -2.73 -2.56
CA SER A 162 9.02 -4.13 -2.93
C SER A 162 9.62 -4.46 -4.30
N LYS A 163 10.15 -5.69 -4.45
CA LYS A 163 10.73 -6.18 -5.71
C LYS A 163 9.73 -6.05 -6.88
N TYR A 164 8.45 -6.34 -6.61
CA TYR A 164 7.38 -6.24 -7.60
C TYR A 164 7.17 -4.80 -8.07
N ASN A 165 7.07 -3.85 -7.14
CA ASN A 165 6.82 -2.45 -7.45
C ASN A 165 8.00 -1.80 -8.19
N LEU A 166 9.23 -2.09 -7.77
CA LEU A 166 10.44 -1.64 -8.46
C LEU A 166 10.49 -2.15 -9.91
N LYS A 167 10.12 -3.42 -10.14
CA LYS A 167 10.05 -4.00 -11.49
C LYS A 167 8.94 -3.34 -12.31
N LYS A 168 7.76 -3.14 -11.73
CA LYS A 168 6.60 -2.49 -12.35
C LYS A 168 6.94 -1.06 -12.77
N GLU A 169 7.60 -0.29 -11.91
CA GLU A 169 8.02 1.09 -12.19
C GLU A 169 9.06 1.15 -13.32
N LYS A 170 10.05 0.25 -13.32
CA LYS A 170 11.04 0.14 -14.41
C LYS A 170 10.36 -0.14 -15.75
N VAL A 171 9.40 -1.05 -15.79
CA VAL A 171 8.62 -1.35 -17.00
C VAL A 171 7.80 -0.14 -17.44
N ARG A 172 7.11 0.52 -16.51
CA ARG A 172 6.32 1.74 -16.78
C ARG A 172 7.19 2.86 -17.37
N LYS A 173 8.40 3.09 -16.82
CA LYS A 173 9.37 4.07 -17.34
C LYS A 173 9.86 3.73 -18.75
N LYS A 174 10.06 2.44 -19.07
CA LYS A 174 10.41 2.00 -20.43
C LYS A 174 9.26 2.25 -21.41
N GLN A 175 8.04 1.92 -21.02
CA GLN A 175 6.84 2.12 -21.84
C GLN A 175 6.56 3.61 -22.09
N SER A 176 6.68 4.47 -21.08
CA SER A 176 6.47 5.91 -21.26
C SER A 176 7.50 6.54 -22.20
N LYS A 177 8.78 6.15 -22.09
CA LYS A 177 9.83 6.57 -23.01
C LYS A 177 9.57 6.11 -24.44
N LYS A 178 9.14 4.85 -24.63
CA LYS A 178 8.76 4.33 -25.97
C LYS A 178 7.60 5.14 -26.55
N LYS A 179 6.54 5.37 -25.76
CA LYS A 179 5.37 6.16 -26.19
C LYS A 179 5.77 7.59 -26.57
N LYS A 180 6.62 8.24 -25.77
CA LYS A 180 7.15 9.59 -26.06
C LYS A 180 7.90 9.61 -27.41
N ARG A 181 8.85 8.69 -27.61
CA ARG A 181 9.62 8.57 -28.86
C ARG A 181 8.74 8.30 -30.09
N THR A 182 7.75 7.41 -29.97
CA THR A 182 6.81 7.14 -31.07
C THR A 182 5.98 8.37 -31.38
N LYS A 183 5.52 9.12 -30.36
CA LYS A 183 4.80 10.38 -30.56
C LYS A 183 5.68 11.44 -31.22
N GLU A 184 6.95 11.58 -30.83
CA GLU A 184 7.89 12.51 -31.47
C GLU A 184 8.19 12.14 -32.93
N LYS A 185 8.29 10.84 -33.25
CA LYS A 185 8.62 10.37 -34.61
C LYS A 185 7.45 10.42 -35.60
N TYR A 186 6.23 10.19 -35.12
CA TYR A 186 5.05 10.03 -35.98
C TYR A 186 3.89 10.98 -35.63
N GLY A 187 3.99 11.76 -34.57
CA GLY A 187 2.94 12.67 -34.11
C GLY A 187 2.73 13.89 -35.01
N ASP A 188 3.75 14.29 -35.78
CA ASP A 188 3.65 15.43 -36.69
C ASP A 188 3.09 15.09 -38.08
N LYS A 189 3.15 13.82 -38.52
CA LYS A 189 2.68 13.42 -39.86
C LYS A 189 1.15 13.54 -40.03
N ASN A 190 0.39 13.29 -38.97
CA ASN A 190 -1.08 13.47 -39.03
C ASN A 190 -1.50 14.94 -38.90
N LYS A 191 -0.59 15.83 -38.49
CA LYS A 191 -0.83 17.27 -38.42
C LYS A 191 -0.49 17.92 -39.76
N SER A 192 0.63 17.55 -40.38
CA SER A 192 1.00 18.02 -41.71
C SER A 192 0.07 17.52 -42.82
N VAL A 193 -0.50 16.31 -42.72
CA VAL A 193 -1.46 15.83 -43.74
C VAL A 193 -2.78 16.60 -43.66
N LYS A 194 -3.30 16.87 -42.46
CA LYS A 194 -4.51 17.70 -42.29
C LYS A 194 -4.29 19.16 -42.68
N GLU A 195 -3.17 19.75 -42.28
CA GLU A 195 -2.85 21.12 -42.68
C GLU A 195 -2.66 21.25 -44.21
N ASN A 196 -2.18 20.22 -44.91
CA ASN A 196 -2.09 20.26 -46.38
C ASN A 196 -3.44 19.99 -47.07
N GLU A 197 -4.29 19.10 -46.53
CA GLU A 197 -5.64 18.86 -47.05
C GLU A 197 -6.54 20.09 -46.88
N ASP A 198 -6.48 20.76 -45.73
CA ASP A 198 -7.25 21.99 -45.44
C ASP A 198 -6.77 23.17 -46.33
N PHE A 199 -5.46 23.29 -46.59
CA PHE A 199 -4.92 24.33 -47.50
C PHE A 199 -5.24 24.05 -48.99
N GLU A 200 -5.26 22.79 -49.43
CA GLU A 200 -5.65 22.44 -50.81
C GLU A 200 -7.15 22.68 -51.06
N GLU A 201 -8.03 22.40 -50.08
CA GLU A 201 -9.46 22.74 -50.17
C GLU A 201 -9.70 24.26 -50.23
N ASP A 202 -8.96 25.05 -49.45
CA ASP A 202 -9.04 26.51 -49.47
C ASP A 202 -8.59 27.10 -50.82
N ILE A 203 -7.49 26.59 -51.41
CA ILE A 203 -7.02 27.02 -52.74
C ILE A 203 -8.02 26.64 -53.84
N ASN A 204 -8.61 25.44 -53.77
CA ASN A 204 -9.58 24.98 -54.75
C ASN A 204 -10.90 25.77 -54.67
N ASN A 205 -11.33 26.17 -53.47
CA ASN A 205 -12.50 27.04 -53.30
C ASN A 205 -12.27 28.46 -53.84
N ILE A 206 -11.07 29.03 -53.64
CA ILE A 206 -10.72 30.35 -54.20
C ILE A 206 -10.73 30.31 -55.74
N ASN A 207 -10.14 29.28 -56.35
CA ASN A 207 -10.07 29.15 -57.81
C ASN A 207 -11.46 28.96 -58.46
N ASN A 208 -12.36 28.23 -57.81
CA ASN A 208 -13.75 28.06 -58.29
C ASN A 208 -14.57 29.35 -58.18
N THR A 209 -14.27 30.20 -57.20
CA THR A 209 -14.96 31.49 -57.02
C THR A 209 -14.54 32.52 -58.08
N ILE A 210 -13.29 32.47 -58.55
CA ILE A 210 -12.75 33.36 -59.59
C ILE A 210 -13.19 32.93 -61.01
N SER A 211 -13.55 31.66 -61.21
CA SER A 211 -13.99 31.13 -62.51
C SER A 211 -15.47 31.38 -62.83
N THR A 212 -16.27 31.90 -61.89
CA THR A 212 -17.73 32.07 -62.04
C THR A 212 -18.24 33.51 -61.89
N GLY A 213 -17.35 34.49 -61.80
CA GLY A 213 -17.65 35.93 -61.83
C GLY A 213 -16.98 36.61 -63.02
#